data_AF-A0A7J4E6L6-F1
#
_entry.id   AF-A0A7J4E6L6-F1
#
_cell.length_a   1.000
_cell.length_b   1.000
_cell.length_c   1.000
_cell.angle_alpha   90.00
_cell.angle_beta   90.00
_cell.angle_gamma   90.00
#
_symmetry.space_group_name_H-M   'P 1'
#
loop_
_entity.id
_entity.type
_entity.pdbx_description
1 polymer ?
#
loop_
_entity_poly.entity_id
_entity_poly.type
_entity_poly.pdbx_seq_one_letter_code
_entity_poly.pdbx_strand_id
1 'polypeptide(L)'
;MGKFWPLGRRGLRAVRTKKFKERNQDLLTTTSLRETRSMTEKIKPFLILFSAGFHVAAGAYGLALTSLIAPNFLPFYAISILSIIAGAQLLRGKRWGAVLALLLCPLMAVVSISTLHYSLYSPASEFKAELAALHLSLALYAALSILSPFLILSEWKEFK
;
A
#
# COMPACT_ATOMS: atom_id res chain seq x y z
N MET A 1 60.01 24.97 21.85
CA MET A 1 60.37 25.12 20.42
C MET A 1 59.88 23.90 19.65
N GLY A 2 58.67 23.97 19.07
CA GLY A 2 58.06 22.85 18.34
C GLY A 2 58.44 22.88 16.85
N LYS A 3 59.06 21.80 16.37
CA LYS A 3 59.47 21.60 14.97
C LYS A 3 58.24 21.52 14.06
N PHE A 4 57.96 22.59 13.31
CA PHE A 4 56.96 22.61 12.25
C PHE A 4 57.59 22.00 10.98
N TRP A 5 57.26 20.75 10.67
CA TRP A 5 57.71 20.11 9.44
C TRP A 5 56.89 20.63 8.24
N PRO A 6 57.52 21.08 7.15
CA PRO A 6 56.79 21.47 5.95
C PRO A 6 56.33 20.20 5.23
N LEU A 7 55.01 19.98 5.18
CA LEU A 7 54.40 18.96 4.32
C LEU A 7 54.83 19.21 2.87
N GLY A 8 55.78 18.40 2.38
CA GLY A 8 56.25 18.47 0.99
C GLY A 8 55.10 18.28 0.00
N ARG A 9 55.23 18.86 -1.20
CA ARG A 9 54.19 18.93 -2.27
C ARG A 9 53.48 17.62 -2.63
N ARG A 10 53.98 16.45 -2.19
CA ARG A 10 53.32 15.14 -2.34
C ARG A 10 52.15 14.93 -1.36
N GLY A 11 52.24 15.43 -0.12
CA GLY A 11 51.18 15.32 0.89
C GLY A 11 49.93 16.15 0.54
N LEU A 12 50.14 17.35 -0.01
CA LEU A 12 49.07 18.21 -0.54
C LEU A 12 48.30 17.56 -1.70
N ARG A 13 48.96 16.72 -2.52
CA ARG A 13 48.31 15.99 -3.61
C ARG A 13 47.40 14.87 -3.08
N ALA A 14 47.84 14.12 -2.07
CA ALA A 14 47.06 13.04 -1.45
C ALA A 14 45.83 13.54 -0.66
N VAL A 15 45.97 14.68 0.03
CA VAL A 15 44.83 15.31 0.74
C VAL A 15 43.79 15.82 -0.27
N ARG A 16 44.23 16.35 -1.42
CA ARG A 16 43.33 16.87 -2.46
C ARG A 16 42.56 15.75 -3.17
N THR A 17 43.17 14.61 -3.42
CA THR A 17 42.49 13.45 -4.04
C THR A 17 41.49 12.80 -3.09
N LYS A 18 41.80 12.71 -1.79
CA LYS A 18 40.87 12.17 -0.80
C LYS A 18 39.62 13.05 -0.64
N LYS A 19 39.81 14.36 -0.49
CA LYS A 19 38.72 15.35 -0.39
C LYS A 19 37.90 15.50 -1.69
N PHE A 20 38.49 15.16 -2.84
CA PHE A 20 37.78 15.12 -4.12
C PHE A 20 36.93 13.84 -4.24
N LYS A 21 37.43 12.71 -3.75
CA LYS A 21 36.71 11.43 -3.77
C LYS A 21 35.49 11.44 -2.83
N GLU A 22 35.65 12.00 -1.62
CA GLU A 22 34.54 12.20 -0.66
C GLU A 22 33.45 13.10 -1.25
N ARG A 23 33.83 14.25 -1.84
CA ARG A 23 32.86 15.15 -2.48
C ARG A 23 32.09 14.50 -3.64
N ASN A 24 32.73 13.63 -4.41
CA ASN A 24 32.06 12.91 -5.49
C ASN A 24 31.13 11.80 -4.97
N GLN A 25 31.46 11.14 -3.85
CA GLN A 25 30.54 10.20 -3.20
C GLN A 25 29.31 10.91 -2.63
N ASP A 26 29.47 12.11 -2.05
CA ASP A 26 28.35 12.93 -1.57
C ASP A 26 27.48 13.43 -2.74
N LEU A 27 28.09 13.77 -3.87
CA LEU A 27 27.35 14.14 -5.09
C LEU A 27 26.58 12.95 -5.68
N LEU A 28 27.17 11.75 -5.72
CA LEU A 28 26.50 10.55 -6.24
C LEU A 28 25.34 10.09 -5.34
N THR A 29 25.47 10.24 -4.02
CA THR A 29 24.39 9.93 -3.07
C THR A 29 23.27 10.97 -3.16
N THR A 30 23.58 12.26 -3.31
CA THR A 30 22.56 13.30 -3.44
C THR A 30 21.81 13.24 -4.78
N THR A 31 22.46 12.87 -5.89
CA THR A 31 21.77 12.69 -7.17
C THR A 31 20.86 11.47 -7.19
N SER A 32 21.33 10.31 -6.70
CA SER A 32 20.52 9.09 -6.61
C SER A 32 19.32 9.24 -5.65
N LEU A 33 19.48 9.96 -4.53
CA LEU A 33 18.37 10.31 -3.63
C LEU A 33 17.37 11.27 -4.27
N ARG A 34 17.82 12.19 -5.14
CA ARG A 34 16.94 13.13 -5.84
C ARG A 34 16.14 12.44 -6.95
N GLU A 35 16.77 11.51 -7.65
CA GLU A 35 16.16 10.73 -8.73
C GLU A 35 15.10 9.76 -8.20
N THR A 36 15.37 9.08 -7.09
CA THR A 36 14.39 8.25 -6.39
C THR A 36 13.21 9.07 -5.86
N ARG A 37 13.44 10.28 -5.32
CA ARG A 37 12.36 11.18 -4.88
C ARG A 37 11.43 11.60 -6.03
N SER A 38 12.01 11.94 -7.18
CA SER A 38 11.29 12.33 -8.39
C SER A 38 10.37 11.22 -8.91
N MET A 39 10.85 9.97 -8.94
CA MET A 39 10.01 8.84 -9.35
C MET A 39 8.90 8.56 -8.34
N THR A 40 9.21 8.67 -7.05
CA THR A 40 8.21 8.42 -5.99
C THR A 40 7.06 9.42 -6.09
N GLU A 41 7.33 10.72 -6.29
CA GLU A 41 6.29 11.75 -6.39
C GLU A 41 5.28 11.54 -7.52
N LYS A 42 5.70 10.93 -8.64
CA LYS A 42 4.78 10.60 -9.74
C LYS A 42 3.87 9.41 -9.42
N ILE A 43 4.31 8.50 -8.56
CA ILE A 43 3.59 7.26 -8.24
C ILE A 43 2.57 7.50 -7.11
N LYS A 44 2.81 8.46 -6.21
CA LYS A 44 1.89 8.81 -5.11
C LYS A 44 0.41 8.98 -5.51
N PRO A 45 0.05 9.81 -6.50
CA PRO A 45 -1.36 10.00 -6.87
C PRO A 45 -1.98 8.71 -7.39
N PHE A 46 -1.18 7.86 -8.04
CA PHE A 46 -1.63 6.56 -8.54
C PHE A 46 -1.92 5.58 -7.39
N LEU A 47 -1.10 5.56 -6.34
CA LEU A 47 -1.30 4.68 -5.17
C LEU A 47 -2.59 5.04 -4.42
N ILE A 48 -2.85 6.33 -4.21
CA ILE A 48 -4.07 6.81 -3.55
C ILE A 48 -5.29 6.48 -4.41
N LEU A 49 -5.23 6.73 -5.72
CA LEU A 49 -6.31 6.40 -6.64
C LEU A 49 -6.61 4.90 -6.68
N PHE A 50 -5.57 4.06 -6.71
CA PHE A 50 -5.71 2.62 -6.67
C PHE A 50 -6.34 2.15 -5.36
N SER A 51 -5.86 2.64 -4.20
CA SER A 51 -6.42 2.27 -2.90
C SER A 51 -7.88 2.70 -2.74
N ALA A 52 -8.21 3.91 -3.21
CA ALA A 52 -9.57 4.41 -3.20
C ALA A 52 -10.49 3.60 -4.14
N GLY A 53 -10.05 3.35 -5.37
CA GLY A 53 -10.77 2.54 -6.34
C GLY A 53 -10.99 1.12 -5.84
N PHE A 54 -9.97 0.52 -5.20
CA PHE A 54 -10.08 -0.77 -4.53
C PHE A 54 -11.16 -0.74 -3.45
N HIS A 55 -11.19 0.23 -2.55
CA HIS A 55 -12.20 0.30 -1.49
C HIS A 55 -13.63 0.44 -2.02
N VAL A 56 -13.82 1.22 -3.09
CA VAL A 56 -15.13 1.34 -3.75
C VAL A 56 -15.53 0.03 -4.42
N ALA A 57 -14.65 -0.56 -5.22
CA ALA A 57 -14.90 -1.84 -5.89
C ALA A 57 -15.14 -2.97 -4.88
N ALA A 58 -14.37 -3.00 -3.81
CA ALA A 58 -14.46 -4.01 -2.77
C ALA A 58 -15.75 -3.90 -1.95
N GLY A 59 -16.22 -2.68 -1.69
CA GLY A 59 -17.52 -2.45 -1.08
C GLY A 59 -18.68 -2.82 -2.01
N ALA A 60 -18.60 -2.48 -3.30
CA ALA A 60 -19.61 -2.88 -4.28
C ALA A 60 -19.68 -4.42 -4.42
N TYR A 61 -18.52 -5.08 -4.49
CA TYR A 61 -18.42 -6.53 -4.50
C TYR A 61 -19.00 -7.15 -3.22
N GLY A 62 -18.67 -6.60 -2.05
CA GLY A 62 -19.22 -7.03 -0.77
C GLY A 62 -20.75 -6.92 -0.72
N LEU A 63 -21.32 -5.83 -1.24
CA LEU A 63 -22.78 -5.66 -1.35
C LEU A 63 -23.44 -6.71 -2.24
N ALA A 64 -22.86 -6.96 -3.41
CA ALA A 64 -23.36 -7.98 -4.34
C ALA A 64 -23.31 -9.37 -3.69
N LEU A 65 -22.18 -9.72 -3.08
CA LEU A 65 -21.97 -11.01 -2.44
C LEU A 65 -22.89 -11.22 -1.23
N THR A 66 -23.06 -10.18 -0.40
CA THR A 66 -23.98 -10.23 0.75
C THR A 66 -25.42 -10.42 0.29
N SER A 67 -25.83 -9.73 -0.77
CA SER A 67 -27.19 -9.86 -1.32
C SER A 67 -27.47 -11.24 -1.92
N LEU A 68 -26.45 -11.90 -2.47
CA LEU A 68 -26.57 -13.23 -3.06
C LEU A 68 -26.51 -14.36 -2.02
N ILE A 69 -25.63 -14.25 -1.03
CA ILE A 69 -25.28 -15.37 -0.13
C ILE A 69 -25.94 -15.23 1.25
N ALA A 70 -26.07 -14.01 1.78
CA ALA A 70 -26.52 -13.78 3.14
C ALA A 70 -27.30 -12.45 3.28
N PRO A 71 -28.48 -12.31 2.63
CA PRO A 71 -29.22 -11.05 2.57
C PRO A 71 -29.71 -10.55 3.94
N ASN A 72 -29.79 -11.44 4.94
CA ASN A 72 -30.21 -11.09 6.29
C ASN A 72 -29.05 -10.58 7.18
N PHE A 73 -27.80 -10.62 6.70
CA PHE A 73 -26.62 -10.19 7.47
C PHE A 73 -26.36 -8.69 7.32
N LEU A 74 -27.18 -7.89 8.01
CA LEU A 74 -27.05 -6.42 8.11
C LEU A 74 -25.62 -5.90 8.36
N PRO A 75 -24.78 -6.53 9.23
CA PRO A 75 -23.42 -6.04 9.47
C PRO A 75 -22.56 -5.99 8.20
N PHE A 76 -22.74 -6.94 7.27
CA PHE A 76 -21.97 -6.99 6.03
C PHE A 76 -22.36 -5.87 5.05
N TYR A 77 -23.63 -5.51 5.00
CA TYR A 77 -24.09 -4.33 4.27
C TYR A 77 -23.43 -3.06 4.82
N ALA A 78 -23.43 -2.90 6.15
CA ALA A 78 -22.83 -1.74 6.80
C ALA A 78 -21.32 -1.64 6.50
N ILE A 79 -20.57 -2.73 6.62
CA ILE A 79 -19.13 -2.78 6.30
C ILE A 79 -18.89 -2.43 4.83
N SER A 80 -19.71 -2.96 3.93
CA SER A 80 -19.56 -2.74 2.48
C SER A 80 -19.86 -1.29 2.09
N ILE A 81 -20.90 -0.68 2.68
CA ILE A 81 -21.21 0.75 2.51
C ILE A 81 -20.10 1.62 3.10
N LEU A 82 -19.61 1.29 4.30
CA LEU A 82 -18.48 1.98 4.93
C LEU A 82 -17.22 1.92 4.08
N SER A 83 -16.96 0.79 3.39
CA SER A 83 -15.85 0.67 2.45
C SER A 83 -16.00 1.62 1.26
N ILE A 84 -17.20 1.74 0.69
CA ILE A 84 -17.47 2.70 -0.40
C ILE A 84 -17.24 4.14 0.10
N ILE A 85 -17.75 4.46 1.29
CA ILE A 85 -17.56 5.77 1.91
C ILE A 85 -16.06 6.03 2.14
N ALA A 86 -15.32 5.06 2.68
CA ALA A 86 -13.88 5.19 2.91
C ALA A 86 -13.13 5.48 1.59
N GLY A 87 -13.43 4.74 0.52
CA GLY A 87 -12.87 4.97 -0.81
C GLY A 87 -13.19 6.36 -1.37
N ALA A 88 -14.44 6.81 -1.26
CA ALA A 88 -14.85 8.15 -1.70
C ALA A 88 -14.13 9.26 -0.91
N GLN A 89 -13.84 9.05 0.38
CA GLN A 89 -13.19 10.03 1.24
C GLN A 89 -11.66 10.02 1.08
N LEU A 90 -11.07 8.88 0.71
CA LEU A 90 -9.69 8.79 0.24
C LEU A 90 -9.48 9.66 -1.01
N LEU A 91 -10.40 9.65 -1.98
CA LEU A 91 -10.35 10.55 -3.15
C LEU A 91 -10.43 12.03 -2.78
N ARG A 92 -11.12 12.36 -1.67
CA ARG A 92 -11.21 13.73 -1.14
C ARG A 92 -10.01 14.12 -0.29
N GLY A 93 -9.01 13.24 -0.14
CA GLY A 93 -7.82 13.48 0.66
C GLY A 93 -8.10 13.65 2.15
N LYS A 94 -9.22 13.13 2.65
CA LYS A 94 -9.65 13.30 4.05
C LYS A 94 -8.99 12.26 4.96
N ARG A 95 -8.32 12.72 6.02
CA ARG A 95 -7.61 11.85 6.97
C ARG A 95 -8.50 10.82 7.66
N TRP A 96 -9.73 11.19 8.00
CA TRP A 96 -10.69 10.25 8.60
C TRP A 96 -11.10 9.13 7.63
N GLY A 97 -11.11 9.39 6.31
CA GLY A 97 -11.34 8.36 5.29
C GLY A 97 -10.22 7.33 5.27
N ALA A 98 -8.97 7.78 5.39
CA ALA A 98 -7.80 6.91 5.49
C ALA A 98 -7.82 6.06 6.79
N VAL A 99 -8.20 6.64 7.92
CA VAL A 99 -8.40 5.88 9.18
C VAL A 99 -9.47 4.80 9.00
N LEU A 100 -10.60 5.16 8.39
CA LEU A 100 -11.72 4.25 8.19
C LEU A 100 -11.32 3.08 7.28
N ALA A 101 -10.61 3.38 6.18
CA ALA A 101 -10.05 2.37 5.28
C ALA A 101 -9.08 1.42 5.99
N LEU A 102 -8.18 1.95 6.84
CA LEU A 102 -7.26 1.15 7.64
C LEU A 102 -7.97 0.23 8.63
N LEU A 103 -9.07 0.67 9.24
CA LEU A 103 -9.88 -0.15 10.15
C LEU A 103 -10.68 -1.22 9.40
N LEU A 104 -11.17 -0.90 8.20
CA LEU A 104 -11.97 -1.82 7.39
C LEU A 104 -11.12 -2.92 6.74
N CYS A 105 -9.89 -2.63 6.34
CA CYS A 105 -9.01 -3.61 5.69
C CYS A 105 -8.83 -4.94 6.46
N PRO A 106 -8.44 -4.97 7.75
CA PRO A 106 -8.31 -6.24 8.47
C PRO A 106 -9.65 -6.96 8.57
N LEU A 107 -10.75 -6.22 8.69
CA LEU A 107 -12.10 -6.79 8.76
C LEU A 107 -12.49 -7.47 7.44
N MET A 108 -12.23 -6.80 6.31
CA MET A 108 -12.47 -7.31 4.96
C MET A 108 -11.60 -8.54 4.65
N ALA A 109 -10.33 -8.51 5.03
CA ALA A 109 -9.44 -9.66 4.89
C ALA A 109 -9.93 -10.87 5.70
N VAL A 110 -10.29 -10.68 6.97
CA VAL A 110 -10.83 -11.75 7.82
C VAL A 110 -12.11 -12.33 7.23
N VAL A 111 -13.03 -11.48 6.76
CA VAL A 111 -14.27 -11.91 6.13
C VAL A 111 -14.00 -12.77 4.90
N SER A 112 -13.12 -12.33 4.01
CA SER A 112 -12.79 -13.07 2.78
C SER A 112 -12.07 -14.37 3.07
N ILE A 113 -11.10 -14.38 3.98
CA ILE A 113 -10.39 -15.59 4.39
C ILE A 113 -11.36 -16.59 5.04
N SER A 114 -12.24 -16.12 5.92
CA SER A 114 -13.23 -16.97 6.59
C SER A 114 -14.22 -17.56 5.59
N THR A 115 -14.68 -16.76 4.64
CA THR A 115 -15.62 -17.20 3.59
C THR A 115 -14.94 -18.20 2.65
N LEU A 116 -13.68 -17.96 2.28
CA LEU A 116 -12.89 -18.88 1.46
C LEU A 116 -12.65 -20.21 2.19
N HIS A 117 -12.27 -20.15 3.47
CA HIS A 117 -12.10 -21.33 4.31
C HIS A 117 -13.41 -22.11 4.40
N TYR A 118 -14.52 -21.46 4.75
CA TYR A 118 -15.83 -22.13 4.80
C TYR A 118 -16.22 -22.76 3.44
N SER A 119 -15.96 -22.06 2.34
CA SER A 119 -16.25 -22.56 1.00
C SER A 119 -15.39 -23.76 0.59
N LEU A 120 -14.11 -23.81 1.00
CA LEU A 120 -13.19 -24.92 0.74
C LEU A 120 -13.53 -26.19 1.53
N TYR A 121 -14.02 -26.03 2.76
CA TYR A 121 -14.37 -27.15 3.65
C TYR A 121 -15.84 -27.58 3.55
N SER A 122 -16.66 -26.84 2.81
CA SER A 122 -18.04 -27.25 2.53
C SER A 122 -18.03 -28.42 1.54
N PRO A 123 -18.72 -29.54 1.82
CA PRO A 123 -18.79 -30.69 0.93
C PRO A 123 -19.68 -30.38 -0.28
N ALA A 124 -19.23 -29.49 -1.17
CA ALA A 124 -19.82 -29.26 -2.47
C ALA A 124 -19.03 -30.11 -3.49
N SER A 125 -19.52 -31.31 -3.73
CA SER A 125 -18.88 -32.39 -4.48
C SER A 125 -18.77 -32.18 -6.00
N GLU A 126 -18.81 -30.94 -6.51
CA GLU A 126 -18.64 -30.70 -7.95
C GLU A 126 -17.78 -29.46 -8.25
N PHE A 127 -16.64 -29.71 -8.92
CA PHE A 127 -15.71 -28.70 -9.42
C PHE A 127 -16.35 -27.93 -10.59
N LYS A 128 -17.18 -26.93 -10.26
CA LYS A 128 -17.77 -26.01 -11.24
C LYS A 128 -16.86 -24.79 -11.41
N ALA A 129 -16.69 -24.33 -12.65
CA ALA A 129 -15.86 -23.16 -12.98
C ALA A 129 -16.26 -21.90 -12.19
N GLU A 130 -17.54 -21.77 -11.85
CA GLU A 130 -18.08 -20.68 -11.01
C GLU A 130 -17.50 -20.69 -9.60
N LEU A 131 -17.31 -21.87 -8.99
CA LEU A 131 -16.75 -22.01 -7.65
C LEU A 131 -15.26 -21.66 -7.64
N ALA A 132 -14.52 -22.08 -8.68
CA ALA A 132 -13.12 -21.70 -8.85
C ALA A 132 -12.96 -20.18 -9.06
N ALA A 133 -13.84 -19.56 -9.84
CA ALA A 133 -13.87 -18.11 -10.03
C ALA A 133 -14.16 -17.37 -8.71
N LEU A 134 -15.10 -17.89 -7.90
CA LEU A 134 -15.40 -17.37 -6.56
C LEU A 134 -14.19 -17.49 -5.62
N HIS A 135 -13.49 -18.64 -5.59
CA HIS A 135 -12.29 -18.80 -4.78
C HIS A 135 -11.18 -17.83 -5.19
N LEU A 136 -10.94 -17.70 -6.49
CA LEU A 136 -9.95 -16.77 -7.03
C LEU A 136 -10.30 -15.32 -6.70
N SER A 137 -11.57 -14.92 -6.84
CA SER A 137 -12.00 -13.55 -6.52
C SER A 137 -11.87 -13.27 -5.02
N LEU A 138 -12.21 -14.22 -4.13
CA LEU A 138 -12.03 -14.06 -2.69
C LEU A 138 -10.54 -14.01 -2.29
N ALA A 139 -9.69 -14.82 -2.91
CA ALA A 139 -8.26 -14.81 -2.66
C ALA A 139 -7.64 -13.46 -3.09
N LEU A 140 -8.00 -12.96 -4.28
CA LEU A 140 -7.58 -11.64 -4.75
C LEU A 140 -8.08 -10.53 -3.83
N TYR A 141 -9.34 -10.60 -3.40
CA TYR A 141 -9.92 -9.63 -2.49
C TYR A 141 -9.16 -9.58 -1.16
N ALA A 142 -8.86 -10.75 -0.57
CA ALA A 142 -8.08 -10.84 0.66
C ALA A 142 -6.66 -10.28 0.48
N ALA A 143 -5.96 -10.67 -0.59
CA ALA A 143 -4.60 -10.21 -0.87
C ALA A 143 -4.53 -8.69 -1.07
N LEU A 144 -5.45 -8.12 -1.86
CA LEU A 144 -5.52 -6.67 -2.09
C LEU A 144 -5.95 -5.92 -0.82
N SER A 145 -6.84 -6.50 -0.01
CA SER A 145 -7.25 -5.93 1.28
C SER A 145 -6.09 -5.88 2.27
N ILE A 146 -5.17 -6.84 2.24
CA ILE A 146 -3.93 -6.82 3.05
C ILE A 146 -2.94 -5.81 2.49
N LEU A 147 -2.85 -5.64 1.17
CA LEU A 147 -1.93 -4.70 0.52
C LEU A 147 -2.37 -3.22 0.70
N SER A 148 -3.67 -2.95 0.69
CA SER A 148 -4.23 -1.60 0.71
C SER A 148 -3.80 -0.74 1.92
N PRO A 149 -3.71 -1.26 3.16
CA PRO A 149 -3.17 -0.55 4.32
C PRO A 149 -1.76 -0.02 4.09
N PHE A 150 -0.89 -0.80 3.46
CA PHE A 150 0.49 -0.39 3.20
C PHE A 150 0.53 0.80 2.23
N LEU A 151 -0.34 0.80 1.22
CA LEU A 151 -0.49 1.91 0.27
C LEU A 151 -1.02 3.18 0.94
N ILE A 152 -1.95 3.05 1.88
CA ILE A 152 -2.48 4.20 2.64
C ILE A 152 -1.43 4.73 3.60
N LEU A 153 -0.69 3.85 4.28
CA LEU A 153 0.34 4.23 5.23
C LEU A 153 1.55 4.90 4.56
N SER A 154 1.92 4.47 3.34
CA SER A 154 3.01 5.10 2.60
C SER A 154 2.73 6.56 2.28
N GLU A 155 1.46 6.90 2.01
CA GLU A 155 1.01 8.25 1.66
C GLU A 155 0.28 8.97 2.81
N TRP A 156 0.42 8.50 4.07
CA TRP A 156 -0.32 9.02 5.22
C TRP A 156 -0.21 10.55 5.40
N LYS A 157 0.93 11.12 5.02
CA LYS A 157 1.24 12.56 5.16
C LYS A 157 0.44 13.45 4.20
N GLU A 158 -0.12 12.89 3.14
CA GLU A 158 -0.86 13.64 2.11
C GLU A 158 -2.32 13.90 2.54
N PHE A 159 -2.83 13.19 3.56
CA PHE A 159 -4.19 13.37 4.04
C PHE A 159 -4.31 14.54 5.01
N LYS A 160 -5.30 15.42 4.76
CA LYS A 160 -5.63 16.59 5.58
C LYS A 160 -6.75 16.32 6.57
#